data_AF-A0A2K4YDI2-F1
#
_entry.id   AF-A0A2K4YDI2-F1
#
_cell.length_a   1.000
_cell.length_b   1.000
_cell.length_c   1.000
_cell.angle_alpha   90.00
_cell.angle_beta   90.00
_cell.angle_gamma   90.00
#
_symmetry.space_group_name_H-M   'P 1'
#
loop_
_entity.id
_entity.type
_entity.pdbx_description
1 polymer ?
#
loop_
_entity_poly.entity_id
_entity_poly.type
_entity_poly.pdbx_seq_one_letter_code
_entity_poly.pdbx_strand_id
1 'polypeptide(L)'
;VVATGTPAAVPSGARRAYGGLDRDEVVVALRDLAKRVGVQRVTMRELAAELGAAVPSVYYHVPSKQTALELVAESVLAEIPVPEGGRWDKRLVELYCAAREMILGVPGVASILQTSAGNEPARRLDRHSRALLAEAGLTKPAAAAAHTVLYTYLLGSIALEETRSGDATPRVKRQLATHFRAGLDVIVAGIKASS
;
A
#
# COMPACT_ATOMS: atom_id res chain seq x y z
N VAL A 1 44.57 -20.55 43.58
CA VAL A 1 43.14 -20.49 43.93
C VAL A 1 42.38 -20.08 42.68
N VAL A 2 41.81 -21.06 41.98
CA VAL A 2 41.05 -20.85 40.73
C VAL A 2 39.60 -20.58 41.14
N ALA A 3 39.11 -19.37 40.91
CA ALA A 3 37.70 -19.02 41.07
C ALA A 3 37.06 -18.95 39.69
N THR A 4 36.39 -20.04 39.31
CA THR A 4 35.48 -20.09 38.17
C THR A 4 34.22 -19.31 38.51
N GLY A 5 34.10 -18.09 37.96
CA GLY A 5 32.84 -17.35 37.95
C GLY A 5 31.94 -17.86 36.82
N THR A 6 30.83 -18.47 37.17
CA THR A 6 29.72 -18.80 36.26
C THR A 6 29.15 -17.52 35.65
N PRO A 7 29.04 -17.38 34.32
CA PRO A 7 28.32 -16.24 33.74
C PRO A 7 26.81 -16.45 33.92
N ALA A 8 26.18 -15.47 34.57
CA ALA A 8 24.74 -15.40 34.76
C ALA A 8 24.01 -15.37 33.40
N ALA A 9 22.95 -16.18 33.30
CA ALA A 9 22.10 -16.28 32.13
C ALA A 9 21.40 -14.95 31.83
N VAL A 10 21.40 -14.59 30.54
CA VAL A 10 20.63 -13.46 29.99
C VAL A 10 19.13 -13.72 30.22
N PRO A 11 18.36 -12.78 30.76
CA PRO A 11 16.91 -12.96 30.90
C PRO A 11 16.28 -13.00 29.50
N SER A 12 15.72 -14.17 29.15
CA SER A 12 14.86 -14.37 27.99
C SER A 12 13.70 -13.37 28.05
N GLY A 13 13.62 -12.49 27.04
CA GLY A 13 12.55 -11.52 26.90
C GLY A 13 11.17 -12.16 27.08
N ALA A 14 10.36 -11.54 27.93
CA ALA A 14 9.01 -11.99 28.24
C ALA A 14 8.17 -12.04 26.95
N ARG A 15 7.84 -13.26 26.50
CA ARG A 15 6.83 -13.47 25.46
C ARG A 15 5.51 -12.86 25.95
N ARG A 16 4.85 -12.08 25.11
CA ARG A 16 3.54 -11.50 25.45
C ARG A 16 2.58 -12.61 25.87
N ALA A 17 1.79 -12.33 26.91
CA ALA A 17 0.77 -13.26 27.40
C ALA A 17 -0.25 -13.58 26.30
N TYR A 18 -0.75 -14.82 26.30
CA TYR A 18 -1.77 -15.30 25.39
C TYR A 18 -3.04 -14.43 25.53
N GLY A 19 -3.44 -13.73 24.47
CA GLY A 19 -4.61 -12.83 24.46
C GLY A 19 -4.31 -11.32 24.36
N GLY A 20 -3.04 -10.91 24.33
CA GLY A 20 -2.64 -9.51 24.18
C GLY A 20 -2.26 -9.09 22.75
N LEU A 21 -2.72 -9.82 21.73
CA LEU A 21 -2.45 -9.51 20.33
C LEU A 21 -3.78 -9.19 19.65
N ASP A 22 -3.88 -8.01 19.04
CA ASP A 22 -5.03 -7.63 18.22
C ASP A 22 -4.71 -7.77 16.72
N ARG A 23 -5.73 -8.00 15.90
CA ARG A 23 -5.62 -8.08 14.45
C ARG A 23 -5.02 -6.79 13.87
N ASP A 24 -5.38 -5.64 14.41
CA ASP A 24 -4.85 -4.35 13.95
C ASP A 24 -3.35 -4.22 14.25
N GLU A 25 -2.91 -4.67 15.43
CA GLU A 25 -1.47 -4.72 15.76
C GLU A 25 -0.69 -5.64 14.82
N VAL A 26 -1.26 -6.79 14.46
CA VAL A 26 -0.67 -7.71 13.49
C VAL A 26 -0.52 -7.04 12.13
N VAL A 27 -1.54 -6.32 11.65
CA VAL A 27 -1.51 -5.63 10.35
C VAL A 27 -0.49 -4.50 10.35
N VAL A 28 -0.41 -3.71 11.42
CA VAL A 28 0.59 -2.63 11.56
C VAL A 28 2.01 -3.21 11.52
N ALA A 29 2.31 -4.20 12.36
CA ALA A 29 3.64 -4.82 12.41
C ALA A 29 4.01 -5.47 11.07
N LEU A 30 3.04 -6.13 10.42
CA LEU A 30 3.24 -6.74 9.13
C LEU A 30 3.52 -5.70 8.04
N ARG A 31 2.79 -4.57 8.03
CA ARG A 31 3.06 -3.48 7.08
C ARG A 31 4.45 -2.91 7.30
N ASP A 32 4.85 -2.66 8.54
CA ASP A 32 6.18 -2.12 8.84
C ASP A 32 7.31 -3.08 8.47
N LEU A 33 7.12 -4.39 8.70
CA LEU A 33 8.02 -5.40 8.19
C LEU A 33 8.08 -5.38 6.65
N ALA A 34 6.93 -5.32 5.98
CA ALA A 34 6.83 -5.27 4.52
C ALA A 34 7.48 -4.01 3.91
N LYS A 35 7.41 -2.84 4.58
CA LYS A 35 8.13 -1.63 4.15
C LYS A 35 9.65 -1.85 4.12
N ARG A 36 10.18 -2.61 5.08
CA ARG A 36 11.63 -2.86 5.21
C ARG A 36 12.14 -3.92 4.25
N VAL A 37 11.41 -5.04 4.12
CA VAL A 37 11.90 -6.22 3.37
C VAL A 37 11.18 -6.46 2.05
N GLY A 38 10.06 -5.78 1.80
CA GLY A 38 9.15 -6.05 0.69
C GLY A 38 8.20 -7.22 0.99
N VAL A 39 6.96 -7.15 0.51
CA VAL A 39 5.90 -8.13 0.84
C VAL A 39 6.29 -9.58 0.51
N GLN A 40 7.06 -9.79 -0.56
CA GLN A 40 7.45 -11.12 -1.00
C GLN A 40 8.40 -11.81 -0.01
N ARG A 41 9.26 -11.03 0.66
CA ARG A 41 10.27 -11.54 1.60
C ARG A 41 9.76 -11.72 3.02
N VAL A 42 8.56 -11.23 3.34
CA VAL A 42 7.96 -11.42 4.66
C VAL A 42 7.78 -12.90 4.99
N THR A 43 8.14 -13.30 6.22
CA THR A 43 7.80 -14.61 6.77
C THR A 43 6.95 -14.50 8.05
N MET A 44 6.09 -15.49 8.30
CA MET A 44 5.25 -15.53 9.52
C MET A 44 6.07 -15.64 10.81
N ARG A 45 7.26 -16.25 10.72
CA ARG A 45 8.19 -16.36 11.85
C ARG A 45 8.80 -15.01 12.22
N GLU A 46 9.22 -14.23 11.23
CA GLU A 46 9.73 -12.86 11.46
C GLU A 46 8.62 -11.96 12.01
N LEU A 47 7.41 -12.06 11.47
CA LEU A 47 6.25 -11.32 11.99
C LEU A 47 5.97 -11.66 13.47
N ALA A 48 5.99 -12.95 13.83
CA ALA A 48 5.79 -13.37 15.22
C ALA A 48 6.90 -12.84 16.15
N ALA A 49 8.16 -12.85 15.68
CA ALA A 49 9.28 -12.30 16.41
C ALA A 49 9.14 -10.78 16.63
N GLU A 50 8.74 -10.03 15.60
CA GLU A 50 8.47 -8.59 15.68
C GLU A 50 7.38 -8.27 16.73
N LEU A 51 6.35 -9.10 16.79
CA LEU A 51 5.23 -8.95 17.71
C LEU A 51 5.54 -9.43 19.14
N GLY A 52 6.66 -10.13 19.36
CA GLY A 52 6.95 -10.81 20.62
C GLY A 52 5.96 -11.92 20.96
N ALA A 53 5.35 -12.53 19.93
CA ALA A 53 4.29 -13.52 20.03
C ALA A 53 4.74 -14.90 19.50
N ALA A 54 3.99 -15.94 19.84
CA ALA A 54 4.19 -17.26 19.24
C ALA A 54 3.59 -17.28 17.82
N VAL A 55 4.22 -18.01 16.89
CA VAL A 55 3.72 -18.16 15.51
C VAL A 55 2.26 -18.64 15.44
N PRO A 56 1.80 -19.62 16.25
CA PRO A 56 0.39 -20.00 16.29
C PRO A 56 -0.55 -18.86 16.67
N SER A 57 -0.12 -17.94 17.54
CA SER A 57 -0.91 -16.76 17.91
C SER A 57 -1.07 -15.82 16.71
N VAL A 58 -0.05 -15.66 15.87
CA VAL A 58 -0.17 -14.85 14.64
C VAL A 58 -1.14 -15.51 13.65
N TYR A 59 -1.05 -16.83 13.45
CA TYR A 59 -1.95 -17.55 12.55
C TYR A 59 -3.42 -17.51 13.00
N TYR A 60 -3.69 -17.33 14.30
CA TYR A 60 -5.04 -17.11 14.80
C TYR A 60 -5.68 -15.83 14.22
N HIS A 61 -4.90 -14.75 14.05
CA HIS A 61 -5.40 -13.49 13.48
C HIS A 61 -5.30 -13.44 11.95
N VAL A 62 -4.28 -14.08 11.37
CA VAL A 62 -4.02 -14.12 9.93
C VAL A 62 -3.71 -15.56 9.49
N PRO A 63 -4.74 -16.33 9.08
CA PRO A 63 -4.64 -17.79 8.90
C PRO A 63 -3.67 -18.22 7.79
N SER A 64 -3.25 -17.31 6.92
CA SER A 64 -2.24 -17.59 5.90
C SER A 64 -1.37 -16.36 5.61
N LYS A 65 -0.18 -16.58 5.03
CA LYS A 65 0.66 -15.49 4.50
C LYS A 65 -0.13 -14.66 3.47
N GLN A 66 -0.91 -15.32 2.62
CA GLN A 66 -1.71 -14.63 1.60
C GLN A 66 -2.72 -13.66 2.24
N THR A 67 -3.50 -14.14 3.21
CA THR A 67 -4.44 -13.31 3.97
C THR A 67 -3.74 -12.16 4.69
N ALA A 68 -2.55 -12.42 5.23
CA ALA A 68 -1.73 -11.39 5.87
C ALA A 68 -1.35 -10.29 4.84
N LEU A 69 -0.86 -10.67 3.66
CA LEU A 69 -0.47 -9.74 2.60
C LEU A 69 -1.67 -8.97 2.01
N GLU A 70 -2.83 -9.60 1.89
CA GLU A 70 -4.09 -8.94 1.49
C GLU A 70 -4.48 -7.84 2.48
N LEU A 71 -4.37 -8.11 3.79
CA LEU A 71 -4.63 -7.09 4.81
C LEU A 71 -3.64 -5.93 4.76
N VAL A 72 -2.37 -6.18 4.42
CA VAL A 72 -1.42 -5.08 4.16
C VAL A 72 -1.91 -4.23 2.99
N ALA A 73 -2.27 -4.86 1.87
CA ALA A 73 -2.73 -4.16 0.70
C ALA A 73 -4.01 -3.34 0.98
N GLU A 74 -4.98 -3.92 1.69
CA GLU A 74 -6.18 -3.24 2.17
C GLU A 74 -5.85 -2.04 3.03
N SER A 75 -4.94 -2.21 3.99
CA SER A 75 -4.55 -1.16 4.91
C SER A 75 -3.86 0.01 4.17
N VAL A 76 -3.01 -0.27 3.17
CA VAL A 76 -2.37 0.76 2.33
C VAL A 76 -3.41 1.56 1.58
N LEU A 77 -4.40 0.90 0.99
CA LEU A 77 -5.52 1.57 0.31
C LEU A 77 -6.43 2.32 1.29
N ALA A 78 -6.59 1.83 2.52
CA ALA A 78 -7.39 2.47 3.55
C ALA A 78 -6.87 3.86 3.92
N GLU A 79 -5.56 4.04 3.87
CA GLU A 79 -4.87 5.28 4.25
C GLU A 79 -4.66 6.27 3.11
N ILE A 80 -5.06 5.94 1.87
CA ILE A 80 -4.98 6.90 0.77
C ILE A 80 -5.83 8.14 1.13
N PRO A 81 -5.20 9.32 1.26
CA PRO A 81 -5.92 10.57 1.51
C PRO A 81 -6.91 10.85 0.37
N VAL A 82 -8.15 11.16 0.75
CA VAL A 82 -9.17 11.61 -0.20
C VAL A 82 -9.18 13.14 -0.18
N PRO A 83 -8.89 13.81 -1.31
CA PRO A 83 -8.82 15.26 -1.33
C PRO A 83 -10.22 15.88 -1.25
N GLU A 84 -10.36 16.89 -0.38
CA GLU A 84 -11.62 17.58 -0.10
C GLU A 84 -11.61 19.01 -0.66
N GLY A 85 -12.77 19.48 -1.13
CA GLY A 85 -12.95 20.85 -1.63
C GLY A 85 -12.26 21.15 -2.95
N GLY A 86 -12.64 22.27 -3.57
CA GLY A 86 -12.02 22.74 -4.82
C GLY A 86 -12.40 21.95 -6.08
N ARG A 87 -11.69 22.25 -7.18
CA ARG A 87 -12.01 21.74 -8.52
C ARG A 87 -11.74 20.25 -8.64
N TRP A 88 -12.64 19.53 -9.31
CA TRP A 88 -12.53 18.09 -9.53
C TRP A 88 -11.21 17.70 -10.22
N ASP A 89 -10.71 18.53 -11.15
CA ASP A 89 -9.52 18.25 -11.94
C ASP A 89 -8.25 18.22 -11.07
N LYS A 90 -8.16 19.10 -10.07
CA LYS A 90 -7.05 19.10 -9.11
C LYS A 90 -7.17 17.98 -8.09
N ARG A 91 -8.37 17.76 -7.54
CA ARG A 91 -8.64 16.63 -6.63
C ARG A 91 -8.34 15.28 -7.28
N LEU A 92 -8.64 15.12 -8.57
CA LEU A 92 -8.34 13.88 -9.29
C LEU A 92 -6.83 13.64 -9.39
N VAL A 93 -6.05 14.67 -9.75
CA VAL A 93 -4.58 14.56 -9.77
C VAL A 93 -4.03 14.19 -8.39
N GLU A 94 -4.51 14.87 -7.34
CA GLU A 94 -4.08 14.63 -5.95
C GLU A 94 -4.40 13.21 -5.49
N LEU A 95 -5.63 12.72 -5.75
CA LEU A 95 -6.05 11.36 -5.40
C LEU A 95 -5.13 10.31 -6.03
N TYR A 96 -4.83 10.44 -7.33
CA TYR A 96 -3.98 9.48 -8.03
C TYR A 96 -2.50 9.59 -7.62
N CYS A 97 -1.99 10.80 -7.36
CA CYS A 97 -0.65 10.98 -6.78
C CYS A 97 -0.54 10.31 -5.41
N ALA A 98 -1.52 10.53 -4.54
CA ALA A 98 -1.52 9.95 -3.19
C ALA A 98 -1.68 8.43 -3.23
N ALA A 99 -2.56 7.90 -4.09
CA ALA A 99 -2.69 6.46 -4.31
C ALA A 99 -1.36 5.83 -4.75
N ARG A 100 -0.68 6.46 -5.71
CA ARG A 100 0.62 6.00 -6.20
C ARG A 100 1.67 5.98 -5.09
N GLU A 101 1.76 7.06 -4.33
CA GLU A 101 2.73 7.19 -3.24
C GLU A 101 2.51 6.12 -2.17
N MET A 102 1.26 5.94 -1.73
CA MET A 102 0.92 4.92 -0.73
C MET A 102 1.24 3.51 -1.20
N ILE A 103 0.91 3.16 -2.45
CA ILE A 103 1.18 1.83 -3.00
C ILE A 103 2.68 1.58 -3.13
N LEU A 104 3.45 2.56 -3.62
CA LEU A 104 4.91 2.44 -3.74
C LEU A 104 5.64 2.50 -2.38
N GLY A 105 4.99 3.03 -1.35
CA GLY A 105 5.52 3.06 0.01
C GLY A 105 5.72 1.68 0.64
N VAL A 106 5.07 0.64 0.09
CA VAL A 106 5.22 -0.75 0.55
C VAL A 106 5.59 -1.65 -0.64
N PRO A 107 6.88 -1.99 -0.83
CA PRO A 107 7.34 -2.68 -2.03
C PRO A 107 6.61 -3.99 -2.29
N GLY A 108 6.07 -4.13 -3.51
CA GLY A 108 5.38 -5.32 -4.01
C GLY A 108 3.90 -5.40 -3.66
N VAL A 109 3.32 -4.45 -2.92
CA VAL A 109 1.86 -4.41 -2.66
C VAL A 109 1.06 -4.33 -3.96
N ALA A 110 1.58 -3.68 -4.99
CA ALA A 110 0.93 -3.62 -6.30
C ALA A 110 0.68 -5.00 -6.93
N SER A 111 1.58 -5.97 -6.70
CA SER A 111 1.40 -7.35 -7.16
C SER A 111 0.24 -8.05 -6.45
N ILE A 112 0.04 -7.78 -5.15
CA ILE A 112 -1.05 -8.34 -4.35
C ILE A 112 -2.39 -7.72 -4.77
N LEU A 113 -2.41 -6.41 -5.04
CA LEU A 113 -3.61 -5.71 -5.50
C LEU A 113 -4.12 -6.20 -6.85
N GLN A 114 -3.25 -6.70 -7.73
CA GLN A 114 -3.64 -7.25 -9.03
C GLN A 114 -4.33 -8.62 -8.93
N THR A 115 -4.07 -9.38 -7.86
CA THR A 115 -4.63 -10.73 -7.66
C THR A 115 -5.74 -10.77 -6.61
N SER A 116 -5.90 -9.71 -5.82
CA SER A 116 -6.92 -9.64 -4.77
C SER A 116 -8.31 -9.31 -5.36
N ALA A 117 -9.34 -10.02 -4.88
CA ALA A 117 -10.72 -9.66 -5.17
C ALA A 117 -11.05 -8.32 -4.50
N GLY A 118 -11.62 -7.38 -5.27
CA GLY A 118 -11.77 -5.97 -4.90
C GLY A 118 -12.37 -5.73 -3.52
N ASN A 119 -11.50 -5.51 -2.52
CA ASN A 119 -11.82 -5.20 -1.13
C ASN A 119 -12.48 -3.81 -0.98
N GLU A 120 -13.03 -3.52 0.21
CA GLU A 120 -13.73 -2.26 0.44
C GLU A 120 -12.86 -1.01 0.23
N PRO A 121 -11.59 -0.96 0.69
CA PRO A 121 -10.71 0.15 0.37
C PRO A 121 -10.50 0.39 -1.14
N ALA A 122 -10.32 -0.67 -1.93
CA ALA A 122 -10.22 -0.57 -3.39
C ALA A 122 -11.52 -0.03 -4.01
N ARG A 123 -12.67 -0.53 -3.56
CA ARG A 123 -13.99 -0.03 -4.01
C ARG A 123 -14.21 1.42 -3.61
N ARG A 124 -13.74 1.85 -2.43
CA ARG A 124 -13.82 3.25 -1.99
C ARG A 124 -13.00 4.16 -2.90
N LEU A 125 -11.76 3.79 -3.22
CA LEU A 125 -10.93 4.54 -4.18
C LEU A 125 -11.60 4.64 -5.56
N ASP A 126 -12.16 3.53 -6.05
CA ASP A 126 -12.90 3.49 -7.33
C ASP A 126 -14.10 4.42 -7.33
N ARG A 127 -14.91 4.39 -6.26
CA ARG A 127 -16.06 5.30 -6.10
C ARG A 127 -15.64 6.77 -6.07
N HIS A 128 -14.57 7.12 -5.36
CA HIS A 128 -14.09 8.51 -5.31
C HIS A 128 -13.60 9.01 -6.67
N SER A 129 -12.82 8.20 -7.40
CA SER A 129 -12.36 8.57 -8.75
C SER A 129 -13.53 8.77 -9.72
N ARG A 130 -14.52 7.86 -9.71
CA ARG A 130 -15.73 8.00 -10.53
C ARG A 130 -16.57 9.22 -10.15
N ALA A 131 -16.69 9.52 -8.86
CA ALA A 131 -17.41 10.70 -8.38
C ALA A 131 -16.77 11.99 -8.91
N LEU A 132 -15.44 12.09 -8.85
CA LEU A 132 -14.69 13.22 -9.41
C LEU A 132 -14.88 13.34 -10.93
N LEU A 133 -14.86 12.22 -11.66
CA LEU A 133 -15.11 12.22 -13.11
C LEU A 133 -16.56 12.59 -13.47
N ALA A 134 -17.53 12.32 -12.60
CA ALA A 134 -18.92 12.74 -12.81
C ALA A 134 -19.08 14.27 -12.73
N GLU A 135 -18.20 14.96 -12.00
CA GLU A 135 -18.15 16.44 -11.97
C GLU A 135 -17.57 17.05 -13.26
N ALA A 136 -16.96 16.23 -14.14
CA ALA A 136 -16.30 16.70 -15.36
C ALA A 136 -17.28 17.02 -16.51
N GLY A 137 -18.58 16.76 -16.38
CA GLY A 137 -19.56 17.00 -17.45
C GLY A 137 -19.54 15.97 -18.59
N LEU A 138 -18.74 14.91 -18.47
CA LEU A 138 -18.66 13.84 -19.46
C LEU A 138 -19.95 13.02 -19.54
N THR A 139 -20.20 12.43 -20.71
CA THR A 139 -21.18 11.34 -20.84
C THR A 139 -20.74 10.13 -20.01
N LYS A 140 -21.69 9.30 -19.56
CA LYS A 140 -21.38 8.08 -18.77
C LYS A 140 -20.34 7.16 -19.45
N PRO A 141 -20.43 6.86 -20.78
CA PRO A 141 -19.42 6.06 -21.45
C PRO A 141 -18.04 6.73 -21.47
N ALA A 142 -17.97 8.05 -21.70
CA ALA A 142 -16.71 8.79 -21.70
C ALA A 142 -16.08 8.83 -20.30
N ALA A 143 -16.88 9.02 -19.24
CA ALA A 143 -16.41 8.95 -17.86
C ALA A 143 -15.86 7.57 -17.49
N ALA A 144 -16.52 6.49 -17.94
CA ALA A 144 -16.03 5.13 -17.75
C ALA A 144 -14.71 4.87 -18.49
N ALA A 145 -14.57 5.37 -19.73
CA ALA A 145 -13.33 5.28 -20.49
C ALA A 145 -12.19 6.07 -19.84
N ALA A 146 -12.45 7.30 -19.38
CA ALA A 146 -11.49 8.14 -18.66
C ALA A 146 -11.01 7.45 -17.38
N HIS A 147 -11.93 6.86 -16.62
CA HIS A 147 -11.61 6.08 -15.42
C HIS A 147 -10.66 4.91 -15.73
N THR A 148 -10.95 4.14 -16.78
CA THR A 148 -10.09 3.03 -17.23
C THR A 148 -8.68 3.51 -17.61
N VAL A 149 -8.57 4.63 -18.34
CA VAL A 149 -7.27 5.22 -18.72
C VAL A 149 -6.48 5.62 -17.49
N LEU A 150 -7.10 6.31 -16.53
CA LEU A 150 -6.44 6.74 -15.29
C LEU A 150 -5.98 5.56 -14.43
N TYR A 151 -6.81 4.52 -14.29
CA TYR A 151 -6.44 3.30 -13.57
C TYR A 151 -5.29 2.56 -14.25
N THR A 152 -5.35 2.43 -15.58
CA THR A 152 -4.27 1.79 -16.35
C THR A 152 -2.97 2.57 -16.22
N TYR A 153 -3.05 3.91 -16.24
CA TYR A 153 -1.89 4.78 -16.06
C TYR A 153 -1.28 4.64 -14.65
N LEU A 154 -2.12 4.61 -13.61
CA LEU A 154 -1.67 4.39 -12.22
C LEU A 154 -0.91 3.08 -12.10
N LEU A 155 -1.55 1.96 -12.46
CA LEU A 155 -0.97 0.63 -12.35
C LEU A 155 0.29 0.48 -13.20
N GLY A 156 0.26 0.97 -14.44
CA GLY A 156 1.43 0.96 -15.33
C GLY A 156 2.60 1.77 -14.76
N SER A 157 2.33 2.93 -14.16
CA SER A 157 3.38 3.76 -13.54
C SER A 157 4.03 3.10 -12.32
N ILE A 158 3.25 2.33 -11.56
CA ILE A 158 3.72 1.59 -10.37
C ILE A 158 4.55 0.40 -10.82
N ALA A 159 4.02 -0.44 -11.72
CA ALA A 159 4.74 -1.59 -12.26
C ALA A 159 6.07 -1.20 -12.91
N LEU A 160 6.07 -0.09 -13.65
CA LEU A 160 7.27 0.44 -14.28
C LEU A 160 8.30 0.96 -13.26
N GLU A 161 7.85 1.61 -12.18
CA GLU A 161 8.74 2.06 -11.11
C GLU A 161 9.30 0.88 -10.32
N GLU A 162 8.48 -0.10 -9.93
CA GLU A 162 8.94 -1.29 -9.21
C GLU A 162 10.00 -2.08 -10.01
N THR A 163 9.79 -2.23 -11.33
CA THR A 163 10.77 -2.89 -12.22
C THR A 163 12.11 -2.15 -12.28
N ARG A 164 12.09 -0.81 -12.15
CA ARG A 164 13.29 0.03 -12.19
C ARG A 164 13.91 0.29 -10.82
N SER A 165 13.18 0.03 -9.74
CA SER A 165 13.53 0.45 -8.38
C SER A 165 14.49 -0.48 -7.66
N GLY A 166 15.00 -1.52 -8.32
CA GLY A 166 15.96 -2.47 -7.76
C GLY A 166 17.13 -1.83 -7.00
N ASP A 167 17.53 -0.59 -7.35
CA ASP A 167 18.46 0.27 -6.60
C ASP A 167 18.25 1.78 -6.88
N ALA A 168 17.00 2.23 -7.12
CA ALA A 168 16.76 3.60 -7.58
C ALA A 168 17.05 4.65 -6.49
N THR A 169 17.92 5.61 -6.81
CA THR A 169 18.23 6.74 -5.92
C THR A 169 16.99 7.60 -5.61
N PRO A 170 16.95 8.32 -4.46
CA PRO A 170 15.84 9.22 -4.14
C PRO A 170 15.55 10.27 -5.23
N ARG A 171 16.58 10.68 -5.99
CA ARG A 171 16.42 11.60 -7.13
C ARG A 171 15.59 10.97 -8.25
N VAL A 172 15.85 9.71 -8.59
CA VAL A 172 15.10 8.99 -9.63
C VAL A 172 13.65 8.82 -9.21
N LYS A 173 13.38 8.42 -7.96
CA LYS A 173 12.01 8.29 -7.42
C LYS A 173 11.23 9.62 -7.52
N ARG A 174 11.85 10.74 -7.12
CA ARG A 174 11.24 12.07 -7.26
C ARG A 174 10.96 12.45 -8.72
N GLN A 175 11.86 12.10 -9.64
CA GLN A 175 11.65 12.35 -11.05
C GLN A 175 10.49 11.52 -11.63
N LEU A 176 10.36 10.25 -11.23
CA LEU A 176 9.24 9.40 -11.61
C LEU A 176 7.90 9.93 -11.07
N ALA A 177 7.87 10.39 -9.81
CA ALA A 177 6.69 11.04 -9.24
C ALA A 177 6.32 12.32 -9.99
N THR A 178 7.31 13.12 -10.40
CA THR A 178 7.10 14.35 -11.19
C THR A 178 6.52 14.03 -12.57
N HIS A 179 7.09 13.04 -13.27
CA HIS A 179 6.58 12.59 -14.57
C HIS A 179 5.16 12.02 -14.46
N PHE A 180 4.87 11.28 -13.39
CA PHE A 180 3.53 10.76 -13.14
C PHE A 180 2.49 11.88 -13.00
N ARG A 181 2.80 12.90 -12.20
CA ARG A 181 1.92 14.08 -12.05
C ARG A 181 1.72 14.81 -13.38
N ALA A 182 2.80 15.06 -14.13
CA ALA A 182 2.72 15.71 -15.42
C ALA A 182 1.88 14.91 -16.43
N GLY A 183 1.98 13.57 -16.42
CA GLY A 183 1.14 12.72 -17.25
C GLY A 183 -0.34 12.76 -16.86
N LEU A 184 -0.66 12.81 -15.55
CA LEU A 184 -2.03 13.04 -15.10
C LEU A 184 -2.57 14.39 -15.58
N ASP A 185 -1.77 15.46 -15.51
CA ASP A 185 -2.18 16.78 -16.01
C ASP A 185 -2.51 16.74 -17.51
N VAL A 186 -1.76 15.97 -18.32
CA VAL A 186 -2.06 15.75 -19.75
C VAL A 186 -3.38 14.99 -19.95
N ILE A 187 -3.59 13.89 -19.22
CA ILE A 187 -4.83 13.11 -19.29
C ILE A 187 -6.04 13.97 -18.88
N VAL A 188 -5.91 14.72 -17.80
CA VAL A 188 -6.96 15.62 -17.28
C VAL A 188 -7.25 16.77 -18.25
N ALA A 189 -6.24 17.32 -18.92
CA ALA A 189 -6.46 18.29 -19.99
C ALA A 189 -7.27 17.69 -21.14
N GLY A 190 -6.98 16.45 -21.54
CA GLY A 190 -7.76 15.72 -22.54
C GLY A 190 -9.22 15.48 -22.11
N ILE A 191 -9.44 15.12 -20.85
CA ILE A 191 -10.78 14.96 -20.27
C ILE A 191 -11.57 16.27 -20.36
N LYS A 192 -10.95 17.39 -19.97
CA LYS A 192 -11.58 18.72 -20.01
C LYS A 192 -11.87 19.23 -21.42
N ALA A 193 -11.10 18.78 -22.41
CA ALA A 193 -11.37 19.11 -23.80
C ALA A 193 -12.51 18.25 -24.39
N SER A 194 -12.86 17.16 -23.72
CA SER A 194 -13.89 16.20 -24.16
C SER A 194 -15.24 16.39 -23.45
N SER A 195 -15.32 17.33 -22.51
CA SER A 195 -16.52 17.71 -21.74
C SER A 195 -17.32 18.82 -22.39
#